data_AF-A0A2P9BJ91-F1
#
_entry.id   AF-A0A2P9BJ91-F1
#
_cell.length_a   1.000
_cell.length_b   1.000
_cell.length_c   1.000
_cell.angle_alpha   90.00
_cell.angle_beta   90.00
_cell.angle_gamma   90.00
#
_symmetry.space_group_name_H-M   'P 1'
#
loop_
_entity.id
_entity.type
_entity.pdbx_description
1 polymer ?
#
loop_
_entity_poly.entity_id
_entity_poly.type
_entity_poly.pdbx_seq_one_letter_code
_entity_poly.pdbx_strand_id
1 'polypeptide(L)'
;MKLHYSKILLFSISLSIFVSSSYANHENKPYITEHTPNTTSRVLSECDTNTSIYNNDPDMKSVKENFDRQTSQRFEEYNKRMIKNRKKCKEQCDKDIQKIVVKDKMEKSLAEKVEKGCLMCGCGLGGGVAPVWVWSAVYGMRHGHNMFLQRFFKRALKVGLDKVTEIVKLEVLNTIDIPIFDVKKLVFSGYFTDEMTLLDIFEYIKNNMFDIMTSDTYDQYSLGIKNISENPTWISERYIKQATDVLTAVAEGKAAETTKLATTTLH
;
A
#
# COMPACT_ATOMS: atom_id res chain seq x y z
N MET A 1 -23.73 41.16 18.78
CA MET A 1 -24.20 39.92 18.15
C MET A 1 -25.74 39.90 18.08
N LYS A 2 -26.37 40.74 17.24
CA LYS A 2 -27.85 40.82 17.10
C LYS A 2 -28.38 41.15 15.69
N LEU A 3 -27.52 41.21 14.66
CA LEU A 3 -27.94 41.61 13.29
C LEU A 3 -27.97 40.46 12.26
N HIS A 4 -27.48 39.27 12.62
CA HIS A 4 -27.48 38.11 11.70
C HIS A 4 -28.73 37.22 11.83
N TYR A 5 -29.51 37.38 12.90
CA TYR A 5 -30.70 36.54 13.14
C TYR A 5 -31.89 36.93 12.25
N SER A 6 -32.04 38.23 11.91
CA SER A 6 -33.12 38.67 11.01
C SER A 6 -32.90 38.23 9.55
N LYS A 7 -31.64 38.19 9.09
CA LYS A 7 -31.31 37.70 7.74
C LYS A 7 -31.57 36.21 7.56
N ILE A 8 -31.31 35.39 8.58
CA ILE A 8 -31.57 33.95 8.55
C ILE A 8 -33.08 33.67 8.56
N LEU A 9 -33.85 34.45 9.33
CA LEU A 9 -35.30 34.30 9.44
C LEU A 9 -36.05 34.78 8.19
N LEU A 10 -35.53 35.78 7.49
CA LEU A 10 -36.08 36.20 6.18
C LEU A 10 -35.82 35.15 5.09
N PHE A 11 -34.67 34.47 5.13
CA PHE A 11 -34.33 33.42 4.17
C PHE A 11 -35.21 32.17 4.31
N SER A 12 -35.59 31.80 5.55
CA SER A 12 -36.48 30.66 5.80
C SER A 12 -37.93 30.92 5.36
N ILE A 13 -38.41 32.16 5.47
CA ILE A 13 -39.74 32.57 4.99
C ILE A 13 -39.80 32.58 3.45
N SER A 14 -38.73 33.03 2.78
CA SER A 14 -38.67 32.96 1.32
C SER A 14 -38.65 31.52 0.79
N LEU A 15 -37.97 30.60 1.49
CA LEU A 15 -37.96 29.17 1.11
C LEU A 15 -39.33 28.51 1.31
N SER A 16 -40.06 28.82 2.38
CA SER A 16 -41.36 28.21 2.66
C SER A 16 -42.47 28.68 1.71
N ILE A 17 -42.39 29.93 1.23
CA ILE A 17 -43.28 30.47 0.19
C ILE A 17 -42.95 29.82 -1.16
N PHE A 18 -41.68 29.62 -1.50
CA PHE A 18 -41.26 28.95 -2.74
C PHE A 18 -41.70 27.48 -2.79
N VAL A 19 -41.58 26.77 -1.68
CA VAL A 19 -42.06 25.37 -1.54
C VAL A 19 -43.58 25.31 -1.61
N SER A 20 -44.32 26.22 -0.97
CA SER A 20 -45.79 26.21 -1.05
C SER A 20 -46.32 26.54 -2.46
N SER A 21 -45.61 27.40 -3.21
CA SER A 21 -45.96 27.74 -4.59
C SER A 21 -45.77 26.60 -5.59
N SER A 22 -44.90 25.62 -5.31
CA SER A 22 -44.70 24.46 -6.19
C SER A 22 -45.80 23.41 -6.02
N TYR A 23 -46.47 23.36 -4.87
CA TYR A 23 -47.59 22.44 -4.62
C TYR A 23 -48.94 22.97 -5.13
N ALA A 24 -49.09 24.28 -5.33
CA ALA A 24 -50.35 24.89 -5.74
C ALA A 24 -50.55 25.01 -7.28
N ASN A 25 -49.52 24.72 -8.08
CA ASN A 25 -49.57 24.86 -9.55
C ASN A 25 -49.29 23.54 -10.26
N HIS A 26 -50.20 22.59 -10.16
CA HIS A 26 -50.35 21.53 -11.15
C HIS A 26 -51.83 21.10 -11.20
N GLU A 27 -52.64 21.92 -11.86
CA GLU A 27 -53.87 21.45 -12.49
C GLU A 27 -53.61 21.37 -14.00
N ASN A 28 -52.97 20.28 -14.45
CA ASN A 28 -53.01 19.88 -15.86
C ASN A 28 -53.14 18.35 -15.97
N LYS A 29 -54.00 17.96 -16.90
CA LYS A 29 -54.66 16.65 -17.07
C LYS A 29 -53.70 15.46 -17.25
N PRO A 30 -54.08 14.24 -16.83
CA PRO A 30 -53.26 13.04 -17.01
C PRO A 30 -53.46 12.45 -18.42
N TYR A 31 -52.50 12.67 -19.31
CA TYR A 31 -52.24 11.74 -20.41
C TYR A 31 -50.72 11.66 -20.57
N ILE A 32 -50.06 10.80 -19.80
CA ILE A 32 -48.66 10.48 -20.04
C ILE A 32 -48.53 8.97 -19.90
N THR A 33 -48.33 8.34 -21.05
CA THR A 33 -47.96 6.95 -21.25
C THR A 33 -46.78 6.59 -20.35
N GLU A 34 -46.89 5.47 -19.62
CA GLU A 34 -45.83 4.97 -18.75
C GLU A 34 -44.58 4.63 -19.58
N HIS A 35 -43.54 5.46 -19.49
CA HIS A 35 -42.20 5.08 -19.90
C HIS A 35 -41.47 4.52 -18.69
N THR A 36 -41.32 3.20 -18.67
CA THR A 36 -40.51 2.47 -17.68
C THR A 36 -39.05 2.94 -17.81
N PRO A 37 -38.43 3.56 -16.78
CA PRO A 37 -37.04 3.95 -16.84
C PRO A 37 -36.20 2.69 -16.70
N ASN A 38 -35.65 2.20 -17.82
CA ASN A 38 -34.69 1.12 -17.79
C ASN A 38 -33.43 1.63 -17.09
N THR A 39 -33.09 1.07 -15.94
CA THR A 39 -31.87 1.40 -15.20
C THR A 39 -30.69 0.80 -15.96
N THR A 40 -30.14 1.53 -16.93
CA THR A 40 -28.95 1.12 -17.65
C THR A 40 -27.75 1.21 -16.71
N SER A 41 -27.47 0.09 -16.05
CA SER A 41 -26.20 -0.16 -15.38
C SER A 41 -25.04 0.14 -16.34
N ARG A 42 -24.03 0.90 -15.88
CA ARG A 42 -22.75 1.08 -16.61
C ARG A 42 -21.86 -0.15 -16.55
N VAL A 43 -22.38 -1.27 -16.05
CA VAL A 43 -21.73 -2.57 -16.17
C VAL A 43 -21.94 -3.04 -17.60
N LEU A 44 -20.86 -3.40 -18.28
CA LEU A 44 -20.93 -4.16 -19.53
C LEU A 44 -21.68 -5.45 -19.21
N SER A 45 -23.00 -5.47 -19.42
CA SER A 45 -23.77 -6.70 -19.40
C SER A 45 -23.20 -7.54 -20.53
N GLU A 46 -22.62 -8.69 -20.19
CA GLU A 46 -22.30 -9.72 -21.19
C GLU A 46 -23.62 -10.11 -21.86
N CYS A 47 -23.90 -9.50 -23.01
CA CYS A 47 -25.00 -9.95 -23.86
C CYS A 47 -24.53 -11.23 -24.53
N ASP A 48 -25.10 -12.37 -24.11
CA ASP A 48 -24.98 -13.64 -24.84
C ASP A 48 -25.76 -13.52 -26.16
N THR A 49 -25.13 -12.91 -27.16
CA THR A 49 -25.62 -12.93 -28.53
C THR A 49 -24.53 -13.42 -29.45
N ASN A 50 -24.28 -14.73 -29.39
CA ASN A 50 -23.71 -15.41 -30.53
C ASN A 50 -24.80 -15.56 -31.60
N THR A 51 -25.09 -14.48 -32.32
CA THR A 51 -26.02 -14.46 -33.45
C THR A 51 -25.37 -15.18 -34.64
N SER A 52 -25.47 -16.51 -34.64
CA SER A 52 -25.01 -17.38 -35.74
C SER A 52 -25.68 -17.07 -37.10
N ILE A 53 -26.71 -16.23 -37.07
CA ILE A 53 -27.49 -15.72 -38.20
C ILE A 53 -26.61 -15.00 -39.25
N TYR A 54 -25.51 -14.37 -38.83
CA TYR A 54 -24.64 -13.60 -39.73
C TYR A 54 -23.37 -14.33 -40.17
N ASN A 55 -23.17 -15.58 -39.75
CA ASN A 55 -21.94 -16.33 -40.06
C ASN A 55 -21.83 -16.70 -41.55
N ASN A 56 -22.95 -16.81 -42.26
CA ASN A 56 -23.01 -17.21 -43.67
C ASN A 56 -23.28 -16.03 -44.63
N ASP A 57 -23.42 -14.80 -44.13
CA ASP A 57 -23.62 -13.62 -44.95
C ASP A 57 -22.26 -13.21 -45.60
N PRO A 58 -22.16 -13.18 -46.94
CA PRO A 58 -20.92 -12.86 -47.63
C PRO A 58 -20.40 -11.44 -47.32
N ASP A 59 -21.30 -10.49 -47.10
CA ASP A 59 -20.93 -9.11 -46.77
C ASP A 59 -20.40 -9.04 -45.35
N MET A 60 -21.07 -9.69 -44.38
CA MET A 60 -20.60 -9.75 -43.00
C MET A 60 -19.25 -10.46 -42.88
N LYS A 61 -19.04 -11.54 -43.64
CA LYS A 61 -17.77 -12.25 -43.68
C LYS A 61 -16.63 -11.32 -44.14
N SER A 62 -16.85 -10.52 -45.19
CA SER A 62 -15.85 -9.58 -45.68
C SER A 62 -15.52 -8.46 -44.68
N VAL A 63 -16.52 -7.97 -43.93
CA VAL A 63 -16.34 -6.95 -42.88
C VAL A 63 -15.51 -7.52 -41.74
N LYS A 64 -15.83 -8.75 -41.30
CA LYS A 64 -15.09 -9.45 -40.24
C LYS A 64 -13.64 -9.69 -40.64
N GLU A 65 -13.37 -10.22 -41.83
CA GLU A 65 -12.01 -10.47 -42.32
C GLU A 65 -11.20 -9.17 -42.44
N ASN A 66 -11.83 -8.06 -42.87
CA ASN A 66 -11.18 -6.75 -42.90
C ASN A 66 -10.86 -6.22 -41.50
N PHE A 67 -11.78 -6.38 -40.55
CA PHE A 67 -11.56 -6.01 -39.17
C PHE A 67 -10.42 -6.84 -38.56
N ASP A 68 -10.44 -8.15 -38.75
CA ASP A 68 -9.42 -9.08 -38.23
C ASP A 68 -8.04 -8.75 -38.81
N ARG A 69 -7.96 -8.43 -40.11
CA ARG A 69 -6.73 -8.01 -40.78
C ARG A 69 -6.19 -6.69 -40.20
N GLN A 70 -7.03 -5.67 -40.07
CA GLN A 70 -6.62 -4.37 -39.52
C GLN A 70 -6.21 -4.49 -38.05
N THR A 71 -6.97 -5.27 -37.28
CA THR A 71 -6.74 -5.51 -35.86
C THR A 71 -5.44 -6.28 -35.66
N SER A 72 -5.17 -7.31 -36.47
CA SER A 72 -3.91 -8.06 -36.44
C SER A 72 -2.70 -7.15 -36.70
N GLN A 73 -2.77 -6.27 -37.70
CA GLN A 73 -1.70 -5.31 -38.00
C GLN A 73 -1.46 -4.35 -36.84
N ARG A 74 -2.53 -3.78 -36.26
CA ARG A 74 -2.43 -2.88 -35.09
C ARG A 74 -1.82 -3.59 -33.87
N PHE A 75 -2.20 -4.84 -33.62
CA PHE A 75 -1.63 -5.63 -32.54
C PHE A 75 -0.14 -5.89 -32.74
N GLU A 76 0.30 -6.22 -33.96
CA GLU A 76 1.71 -6.43 -34.25
C GLU A 76 2.54 -5.15 -34.09
N GLU A 77 2.04 -4.02 -34.60
CA GLU A 77 2.68 -2.71 -34.39
C GLU A 77 2.75 -2.32 -32.91
N TYR A 78 1.65 -2.50 -32.17
CA TYR A 78 1.60 -2.24 -30.75
C TYR A 78 2.64 -3.08 -30.01
N ASN A 79 2.70 -4.39 -30.28
CA ASN A 79 3.68 -5.30 -29.67
C ASN A 79 5.12 -4.87 -29.97
N LYS A 80 5.43 -4.49 -31.21
CA LYS A 80 6.76 -3.96 -31.58
C LYS A 80 7.11 -2.69 -30.80
N ARG A 81 6.17 -1.74 -30.68
CA ARG A 81 6.37 -0.51 -29.87
C ARG A 81 6.58 -0.84 -28.40
N MET A 82 5.79 -1.77 -27.86
CA MET A 82 5.86 -2.19 -26.47
C MET A 82 7.21 -2.85 -26.15
N ILE A 83 7.70 -3.76 -27.00
CA ILE A 83 9.01 -4.40 -26.86
C ILE A 83 10.13 -3.35 -26.93
N LYS A 84 10.08 -2.41 -27.88
CA LYS A 84 11.07 -1.32 -28.01
C LYS A 84 11.14 -0.45 -26.74
N ASN A 85 9.98 -0.05 -26.21
CA ASN A 85 9.91 0.78 -25.01
C ASN A 85 10.40 0.03 -23.77
N ARG A 86 10.06 -1.25 -23.63
CA ARG A 86 10.58 -2.12 -22.56
C ARG A 86 12.10 -2.23 -22.61
N LYS A 87 12.68 -2.45 -23.80
CA LYS A 87 14.14 -2.51 -23.99
C LYS A 87 14.81 -1.19 -23.57
N LYS A 88 14.25 -0.05 -24.01
CA LYS A 88 14.77 1.29 -23.65
C LYS A 88 14.73 1.54 -22.15
N CYS A 89 13.64 1.16 -21.47
CA CYS A 89 13.51 1.28 -20.02
C CYS A 89 14.52 0.42 -19.27
N LYS A 90 14.73 -0.83 -19.73
CA LYS A 90 15.74 -1.74 -19.15
C LYS A 90 17.15 -1.17 -19.28
N GLU A 91 17.54 -0.70 -20.46
CA GLU A 91 18.85 -0.08 -20.68
C GLU A 91 19.06 1.17 -19.82
N GLN A 92 18.01 1.96 -19.59
CA GLN A 92 18.08 3.13 -18.72
C GLN A 92 18.25 2.72 -17.26
N CYS A 93 17.48 1.74 -16.79
CA CYS A 93 17.58 1.22 -15.43
C CYS A 93 18.97 0.64 -15.15
N ASP A 94 19.54 -0.14 -16.07
CA ASP A 94 20.89 -0.69 -15.94
C ASP A 94 21.96 0.41 -15.84
N LYS A 95 21.82 1.50 -16.60
CA LYS A 95 22.72 2.68 -16.50
C LYS A 95 22.58 3.40 -15.16
N ASP A 96 21.36 3.58 -14.67
CA ASP A 96 21.10 4.26 -13.41
C ASP A 96 21.61 3.43 -12.22
N ILE A 97 21.44 2.11 -12.26
CA ILE A 97 22.03 1.17 -11.29
C ILE A 97 23.56 1.28 -11.28
N GLN A 98 24.21 1.23 -12.46
CA GLN A 98 25.67 1.39 -12.53
C GLN A 98 26.14 2.73 -11.95
N LYS A 99 25.41 3.81 -12.22
CA LYS A 99 25.71 5.14 -11.66
C LYS A 99 25.58 5.17 -10.14
N ILE A 100 24.54 4.54 -9.58
CA ILE A 100 24.34 4.45 -8.14
C ILE A 100 25.47 3.63 -7.49
N VAL A 101 25.84 2.48 -8.06
CA VAL A 101 26.91 1.63 -7.54
C VAL A 101 28.26 2.35 -7.56
N VAL A 102 28.59 3.05 -8.65
CA VAL A 102 29.84 3.83 -8.74
C VAL A 102 29.83 4.98 -7.74
N LYS A 103 28.70 5.69 -7.60
CA LYS A 103 28.55 6.80 -6.65
C LYS A 103 28.70 6.31 -5.21
N ASP A 104 28.01 5.25 -4.83
CA ASP A 104 28.10 4.63 -3.50
C ASP A 104 29.53 4.15 -3.18
N LYS A 105 30.23 3.55 -4.15
CA LYS A 105 31.63 3.15 -3.99
C LYS A 105 32.56 4.35 -3.76
N MET A 106 32.35 5.45 -4.48
CA MET A 106 33.11 6.69 -4.29
C MET A 106 32.82 7.31 -2.92
N GLU A 107 31.55 7.44 -2.54
CA GLU A 107 31.13 7.97 -1.24
C GLU A 107 31.68 7.14 -0.07
N LYS A 108 31.62 5.80 -0.16
CA LYS A 108 32.24 4.89 0.82
C LYS A 108 33.75 5.10 0.92
N SER A 109 34.44 5.23 -0.22
CA SER A 109 35.90 5.46 -0.22
C SER A 109 36.29 6.82 0.36
N LEU A 110 35.46 7.85 0.17
CA LEU A 110 35.67 9.17 0.75
C LEU A 110 35.38 9.15 2.26
N ALA A 111 34.30 8.50 2.68
CA ALA A 111 33.98 8.31 4.10
C ALA A 111 35.10 7.55 4.82
N GLU A 112 35.62 6.47 4.23
CA GLU A 112 36.74 5.70 4.80
C GLU A 112 38.04 6.55 4.90
N LYS A 113 38.34 7.36 3.89
CA LYS A 113 39.50 8.28 3.93
C LYS A 113 39.33 9.38 4.97
N VAL A 114 38.12 9.91 5.13
CA VAL A 114 37.80 10.92 6.16
C VAL A 114 37.83 10.31 7.55
N GLU A 115 37.32 9.09 7.74
CA GLU A 115 37.39 8.33 9.01
C GLU A 115 38.84 8.08 9.40
N LYS A 116 39.67 7.59 8.47
CA LYS A 116 41.11 7.36 8.70
C LYS A 116 41.88 8.66 8.95
N GLY A 117 41.53 9.74 8.25
CA GLY A 117 42.10 11.08 8.46
C GLY A 117 41.70 11.69 9.81
N CYS A 118 40.45 11.49 10.24
CA CYS A 118 39.95 11.94 11.54
C CYS A 118 40.55 11.13 12.69
N LEU A 119 40.75 9.82 12.53
CA LEU A 119 41.50 8.97 13.47
C LEU A 119 42.97 9.42 13.60
N MET A 120 43.62 9.79 12.49
CA MET A 120 45.00 10.29 12.49
C MET A 120 45.12 11.71 13.08
N CYS A 121 44.13 12.59 12.82
CA CYS A 121 44.13 13.99 13.29
C CYS A 121 43.66 14.12 14.75
N GLY A 122 42.67 13.31 15.17
CA GLY A 122 42.15 13.27 16.53
C GLY A 122 43.13 12.70 17.56
N CYS A 123 44.11 11.88 17.13
CA CYS A 123 45.21 11.44 17.98
C CYS A 123 46.41 12.42 17.99
N GLY A 124 46.41 13.47 17.16
CA GLY A 124 47.56 14.38 16.99
C GLY A 124 47.48 15.71 17.75
N LEU A 125 46.31 16.12 18.26
CA LEU A 125 46.10 17.45 18.87
C LEU A 125 45.73 17.44 20.36
N GLY A 126 45.87 16.31 21.05
CA GLY A 126 45.70 16.24 22.50
C GLY A 126 46.29 14.95 23.06
N GLY A 127 47.50 15.05 23.62
CA GLY A 127 48.19 13.92 24.23
C GLY A 127 47.39 13.26 25.36
N GLY A 128 47.48 11.94 25.43
CA GLY A 128 46.90 11.14 26.49
C GLY A 128 46.32 9.84 25.95
N VAL A 129 46.80 8.72 26.47
CA VAL A 129 46.22 7.39 26.29
C VAL A 129 44.71 7.48 26.54
N ALA A 130 43.91 7.47 25.47
CA ALA A 130 42.47 7.33 25.61
C ALA A 130 42.21 5.93 26.15
N PRO A 131 41.51 5.79 27.29
CA PRO A 131 41.32 4.50 27.91
C PRO A 131 40.43 3.64 27.00
N VAL A 132 40.65 2.33 27.05
CA VAL A 132 40.02 1.25 26.25
C VAL A 132 38.48 1.41 26.13
N TRP A 133 37.85 2.13 27.05
CA TRP A 133 36.43 2.49 27.06
C TRP A 133 35.94 3.23 25.80
N VAL A 134 36.77 4.07 25.17
CA VAL A 134 36.37 4.81 23.94
C VAL A 134 36.30 3.86 22.75
N TRP A 135 37.22 2.90 22.66
CA TRP A 135 37.13 1.83 21.66
C TRP A 135 35.88 0.98 21.89
N SER A 136 35.51 0.64 23.13
CA SER A 136 34.24 -0.04 23.39
C SER A 136 32.98 0.82 23.13
N ALA A 137 33.07 2.15 23.19
CA ALA A 137 31.95 3.03 22.81
C ALA A 137 31.80 3.14 21.28
N VAL A 138 32.92 3.20 20.55
CA VAL A 138 32.93 3.22 19.07
C VAL A 138 32.62 1.83 18.50
N TYR A 139 33.17 0.76 19.06
CA TYR A 139 32.78 -0.63 18.76
C TYR A 139 31.35 -0.91 19.22
N GLY A 140 30.90 -0.31 20.32
CA GLY A 140 29.52 -0.38 20.81
C GLY A 140 28.53 0.31 19.88
N MET A 141 28.90 1.42 19.23
CA MET A 141 28.10 2.02 18.16
C MET A 141 28.15 1.21 16.85
N ARG A 142 29.25 0.48 16.57
CA ARG A 142 29.40 -0.34 15.35
C ARG A 142 28.81 -1.76 15.48
N HIS A 143 28.65 -2.28 16.70
CA HIS A 143 28.10 -3.61 17.00
C HIS A 143 26.82 -3.62 17.86
N GLY A 144 26.35 -2.46 18.34
CA GLY A 144 25.22 -2.33 19.27
C GLY A 144 23.84 -2.11 18.64
N HIS A 145 23.67 -2.34 17.34
CA HIS A 145 22.36 -2.18 16.68
C HIS A 145 21.34 -3.29 16.98
N ASN A 146 21.75 -4.40 17.61
CA ASN A 146 20.97 -5.64 17.49
C ASN A 146 20.05 -5.98 18.69
N MET A 147 20.06 -5.20 19.77
CA MET A 147 19.17 -5.46 20.93
C MET A 147 18.03 -4.43 21.08
N PHE A 148 18.22 -3.19 20.63
CA PHE A 148 17.24 -2.11 20.82
C PHE A 148 16.15 -2.09 19.74
N LEU A 149 16.52 -2.21 18.44
CA LEU A 149 15.56 -2.29 17.32
C LEU A 149 14.45 -3.34 17.53
N GLN A 150 14.77 -4.42 18.23
CA GLN A 150 13.86 -5.54 18.50
C GLN A 150 12.63 -5.14 19.32
N ARG A 151 12.77 -4.17 20.24
CA ARG A 151 11.68 -3.78 21.16
C ARG A 151 10.62 -2.96 20.46
N PHE A 152 11.06 -2.10 19.56
CA PHE A 152 10.20 -1.36 18.64
C PHE A 152 9.39 -2.31 17.75
N PHE A 153 10.06 -3.15 16.96
CA PHE A 153 9.39 -4.07 16.03
C PHE A 153 8.39 -4.98 16.71
N LYS A 154 8.67 -5.41 17.95
CA LYS A 154 7.73 -6.21 18.74
C LYS A 154 6.38 -5.52 18.95
N ARG A 155 6.35 -4.20 19.15
CA ARG A 155 5.10 -3.43 19.33
C ARG A 155 4.39 -3.23 18.00
N ALA A 156 5.12 -2.81 16.98
CA ALA A 156 4.58 -2.61 15.64
C ALA A 156 3.97 -3.89 15.07
N LEU A 157 4.66 -5.02 15.20
CA LEU A 157 4.15 -6.33 14.76
C LEU A 157 2.95 -6.79 15.56
N LYS A 158 2.88 -6.51 16.87
CA LYS A 158 1.69 -6.85 17.65
C LYS A 158 0.46 -6.11 17.14
N VAL A 159 0.57 -4.80 16.93
CA VAL A 159 -0.52 -4.00 16.37
C VAL A 159 -0.87 -4.48 14.97
N GLY A 160 0.13 -4.73 14.13
CA GLY A 160 -0.07 -5.21 12.77
C GLY A 160 -0.78 -6.56 12.69
N LEU A 161 -0.41 -7.53 13.52
CA LEU A 161 -1.07 -8.84 13.57
C LEU A 161 -2.51 -8.76 14.08
N ASP A 162 -2.79 -7.89 15.06
CA ASP A 162 -4.15 -7.64 15.53
C ASP A 162 -5.02 -7.07 14.40
N LYS A 163 -4.47 -6.13 13.62
CA LYS A 163 -5.15 -5.53 12.45
C LYS A 163 -5.34 -6.51 11.30
N VAL A 164 -4.35 -7.34 11.00
CA VAL A 164 -4.46 -8.43 10.03
C VAL A 164 -5.61 -9.36 10.40
N THR A 165 -5.72 -9.72 11.68
CA THR A 165 -6.78 -10.59 12.17
C THR A 165 -8.16 -9.93 12.07
N GLU A 166 -8.26 -8.62 12.35
CA GLU A 166 -9.48 -7.84 12.16
C GLU A 166 -9.95 -7.86 10.69
N ILE A 167 -9.01 -7.70 9.75
CA ILE A 167 -9.29 -7.71 8.31
C ILE A 167 -9.75 -9.09 7.84
N VAL A 168 -9.05 -10.14 8.25
CA VAL A 168 -9.40 -11.52 7.87
C VAL A 168 -10.79 -11.91 8.37
N LYS A 169 -11.18 -11.43 9.57
CA LYS A 169 -12.55 -11.61 10.10
C LYS A 169 -13.62 -10.91 9.29
N LEU A 170 -13.32 -9.74 8.75
CA LEU A 170 -14.27 -8.97 7.95
C LEU A 170 -14.47 -9.57 6.56
N GLU A 171 -13.39 -10.08 5.95
CA GLU A 171 -13.45 -10.69 4.61
C GLU A 171 -13.99 -12.14 4.66
N VAL A 172 -13.76 -12.88 5.74
CA VAL A 172 -14.21 -14.26 5.90
C VAL A 172 -15.16 -14.36 7.09
N LEU A 173 -16.46 -14.27 6.79
CA LEU A 173 -17.59 -14.22 7.74
C LEU A 173 -17.65 -15.37 8.78
N ASN A 174 -16.85 -16.43 8.64
CA ASN A 174 -16.89 -17.63 9.50
C ASN A 174 -15.56 -17.97 10.20
N THR A 175 -14.58 -17.08 10.24
CA THR A 175 -13.27 -17.38 10.87
C THR A 175 -13.41 -17.62 12.38
N ILE A 176 -13.48 -18.90 12.76
CA ILE A 176 -13.59 -19.36 14.16
C ILE A 176 -12.22 -19.46 14.81
N ASP A 177 -11.20 -19.89 14.05
CA ASP A 177 -9.88 -20.22 14.57
C ASP A 177 -8.80 -19.26 14.07
N ILE A 178 -8.13 -18.59 15.01
CA ILE A 178 -7.07 -17.60 14.74
C ILE A 178 -5.73 -18.23 15.17
N PRO A 179 -4.74 -18.28 14.27
CA PRO A 179 -3.43 -18.79 14.62
C PRO A 179 -2.72 -17.89 15.64
N ILE A 180 -2.06 -18.51 16.62
CA ILE A 180 -1.23 -17.80 17.60
C ILE A 180 0.13 -17.54 16.97
N PHE A 181 0.44 -16.27 16.71
CA PHE A 181 1.72 -15.86 16.15
C PHE A 181 2.78 -15.62 17.23
N ASP A 182 3.94 -16.27 17.13
CA ASP A 182 5.10 -15.95 17.98
C ASP A 182 5.81 -14.69 17.47
N VAL A 183 5.38 -13.54 17.97
CA VAL A 183 5.96 -12.22 17.65
C VAL A 183 7.48 -12.20 17.82
N LYS A 184 8.07 -12.94 18.77
CA LYS A 184 9.53 -12.96 18.91
C LYS A 184 10.18 -13.58 17.69
N LYS A 185 9.67 -14.73 17.22
CA LYS A 185 10.16 -15.41 16.01
C LYS A 185 10.05 -14.50 14.78
N LEU A 186 8.97 -13.72 14.67
CA LEU A 186 8.83 -12.74 13.59
C LEU A 186 9.89 -11.63 13.65
N VAL A 187 10.17 -11.07 14.83
CA VAL A 187 11.19 -10.01 14.94
C VAL A 187 12.59 -10.56 14.66
N PHE A 188 12.87 -11.81 15.07
CA PHE A 188 14.15 -12.47 14.78
C PHE A 188 14.31 -12.91 13.32
N SER A 189 13.25 -12.91 12.51
CA SER A 189 13.33 -13.24 11.07
C SER A 189 14.17 -12.24 10.27
N GLY A 190 14.31 -10.99 10.76
CA GLY A 190 14.96 -9.91 10.03
C GLY A 190 14.21 -9.43 8.78
N TYR A 191 12.98 -9.90 8.56
CA TYR A 191 12.18 -9.53 7.38
C TYR A 191 11.63 -8.09 7.46
N PHE A 192 11.28 -7.63 8.67
CA PHE A 192 10.64 -6.34 8.87
C PHE A 192 11.67 -5.22 9.06
N THR A 193 11.54 -4.17 8.26
CA THR A 193 12.33 -2.94 8.34
C THR A 193 11.51 -1.80 8.94
N ASP A 194 12.13 -0.65 9.19
CA ASP A 194 11.45 0.53 9.73
C ASP A 194 10.44 1.18 8.76
N GLU A 195 10.35 0.69 7.53
CA GLU A 195 9.37 1.07 6.51
C GLU A 195 8.26 0.01 6.33
N MET A 196 8.17 -0.97 7.24
CA MET A 196 7.16 -2.03 7.26
C MET A 196 5.74 -1.48 7.11
N THR A 197 5.00 -2.06 6.17
CA THR A 197 3.59 -1.80 5.92
C THR A 197 2.72 -2.97 6.35
N LEU A 198 1.41 -2.75 6.40
CA LEU A 198 0.43 -3.82 6.67
C LEU A 198 0.50 -4.95 5.62
N LEU A 199 0.78 -4.62 4.34
CA LEU A 199 0.89 -5.62 3.27
C LEU A 199 2.11 -6.53 3.47
N ASP A 200 3.22 -6.00 3.96
CA ASP A 200 4.42 -6.79 4.23
C ASP A 200 4.16 -7.87 5.29
N ILE A 201 3.26 -7.60 6.24
CA ILE A 201 2.83 -8.58 7.26
C ILE A 201 2.03 -9.71 6.60
N PHE A 202 1.08 -9.37 5.72
CA PHE A 202 0.30 -10.38 4.99
C PHE A 202 1.19 -11.25 4.11
N GLU A 203 2.12 -10.64 3.39
CA GLU A 203 3.06 -11.36 2.53
C GLU A 203 4.00 -12.26 3.35
N TYR A 204 4.48 -11.76 4.49
CA TYR A 204 5.30 -12.56 5.40
C TYR A 204 4.55 -13.79 5.89
N ILE A 205 3.30 -13.64 6.34
CA ILE A 205 2.47 -14.75 6.83
C ILE A 205 2.29 -15.80 5.72
N LYS A 206 1.93 -15.37 4.51
CA LYS A 206 1.75 -16.26 3.37
C LYS A 206 3.02 -17.07 3.05
N ASN A 207 4.16 -16.39 2.98
CA ASN A 207 5.39 -16.98 2.47
C ASN A 207 6.17 -17.76 3.53
N ASN A 208 6.13 -17.33 4.80
CA ASN A 208 7.00 -17.86 5.85
C ASN A 208 6.26 -18.67 6.92
N MET A 209 4.92 -18.69 6.90
CA MET A 209 4.12 -19.45 7.87
C MET A 209 3.30 -20.55 7.20
N PHE A 210 3.84 -21.16 6.15
CA PHE A 210 3.18 -22.22 5.40
C PHE A 210 2.71 -23.39 6.27
N ASP A 211 3.51 -23.80 7.26
CA ASP A 211 3.18 -24.88 8.20
C ASP A 211 1.89 -24.60 9.00
N ILE A 212 1.64 -23.32 9.32
CA ILE A 212 0.43 -22.89 10.04
C ILE A 212 -0.74 -22.73 9.05
N MET A 213 -0.45 -22.19 7.87
CA MET A 213 -1.45 -21.88 6.82
C MET A 213 -1.97 -23.13 6.08
N THR A 214 -1.33 -24.29 6.23
CA THR A 214 -1.77 -25.57 5.64
C THR A 214 -2.46 -26.50 6.62
N SER A 215 -2.58 -26.11 7.89
CA SER A 215 -3.32 -26.87 8.88
C SER A 215 -4.81 -26.82 8.59
N ASP A 216 -5.49 -27.98 8.66
CA ASP A 216 -6.96 -28.09 8.53
C ASP A 216 -7.70 -27.22 9.56
N THR A 217 -7.05 -26.84 10.66
CA THR A 217 -7.61 -25.98 11.70
C THR A 217 -7.66 -24.49 11.33
N TYR A 218 -6.86 -24.03 10.37
CA TYR A 218 -6.73 -22.61 10.02
C TYR A 218 -7.01 -22.35 8.53
N ASP A 219 -7.66 -23.30 7.87
CA ASP A 219 -8.02 -23.28 6.45
C ASP A 219 -8.73 -21.97 6.03
N GLN A 220 -9.69 -21.51 6.81
CA GLN A 220 -10.45 -20.28 6.54
C GLN A 220 -9.61 -19.02 6.75
N TYR A 221 -8.77 -19.00 7.79
CA TYR A 221 -7.85 -17.90 8.03
C TYR A 221 -6.82 -17.80 6.90
N SER A 222 -6.26 -18.94 6.50
CA SER A 222 -5.32 -19.09 5.38
C SER A 222 -5.93 -18.62 4.06
N LEU A 223 -7.19 -18.98 3.79
CA LEU A 223 -7.93 -18.50 2.63
C LEU A 223 -8.08 -16.97 2.64
N GLY A 224 -8.38 -16.38 3.79
CA GLY A 224 -8.42 -14.93 3.98
C GLY A 224 -7.08 -14.28 3.64
N ILE A 225 -5.98 -14.78 4.21
CA ILE A 225 -4.62 -14.29 3.92
C ILE A 225 -4.29 -14.40 2.42
N LYS A 226 -4.64 -15.53 1.79
CA LYS A 226 -4.38 -15.76 0.35
C LYS A 226 -5.13 -14.76 -0.52
N ASN A 227 -6.45 -14.65 -0.34
CA ASN A 227 -7.31 -13.73 -1.10
C ASN A 227 -6.82 -12.28 -0.99
N ILE A 228 -6.36 -11.91 0.20
CA ILE A 228 -5.82 -10.60 0.49
C ILE A 228 -4.49 -10.40 -0.25
N SER A 229 -3.56 -11.34 -0.12
CA SER A 229 -2.25 -11.24 -0.76
C SER A 229 -2.31 -11.21 -2.30
N GLU A 230 -3.37 -11.77 -2.90
CA GLU A 230 -3.58 -11.79 -4.35
C GLU A 230 -4.17 -10.46 -4.88
N ASN A 231 -4.76 -9.62 -4.02
CA ASN A 231 -5.42 -8.37 -4.39
C ASN A 231 -4.95 -7.15 -3.55
N PRO A 232 -3.66 -6.82 -3.53
CA PRO A 232 -3.09 -5.81 -2.62
C PRO A 232 -3.68 -4.40 -2.77
N THR A 233 -4.05 -4.00 -4.00
CA THR A 233 -4.70 -2.72 -4.29
C THR A 233 -6.03 -2.58 -3.57
N TRP A 234 -6.85 -3.63 -3.57
CA TRP A 234 -8.15 -3.61 -2.92
C TRP A 234 -8.02 -3.40 -1.41
N ILE A 235 -7.09 -4.07 -0.75
CA ILE A 235 -6.88 -3.93 0.70
C ILE A 235 -6.40 -2.54 1.04
N SER A 236 -5.48 -1.99 0.24
CA SER A 236 -4.96 -0.65 0.47
C SER A 236 -6.06 0.41 0.43
N GLU A 237 -7.10 0.22 -0.40
CA GLU A 237 -8.25 1.14 -0.51
C GLU A 237 -9.32 0.90 0.56
N ARG A 238 -9.59 -0.37 0.91
CA ARG A 238 -10.66 -0.72 1.86
C ARG A 238 -10.23 -0.59 3.32
N TYR A 239 -8.96 -0.85 3.62
CA TYR A 239 -8.43 -0.94 4.99
C TYR A 239 -7.39 0.14 5.28
N ILE A 240 -7.62 1.35 4.75
CA ILE A 240 -6.75 2.53 4.95
C ILE A 240 -6.55 2.81 6.44
N LYS A 241 -7.60 2.68 7.25
CA LYS A 241 -7.53 2.94 8.69
C LYS A 241 -6.58 1.96 9.37
N GLN A 242 -6.74 0.67 9.12
CA GLN A 242 -5.87 -0.37 9.68
C GLN A 242 -4.42 -0.22 9.21
N ALA A 243 -4.20 0.14 7.94
CA ALA A 243 -2.87 0.40 7.42
C ALA A 243 -2.22 1.63 8.08
N THR A 244 -3.00 2.69 8.31
CA THR A 244 -2.54 3.92 8.98
C THR A 244 -2.21 3.65 10.45
N ASP A 245 -3.00 2.83 11.14
CA ASP A 245 -2.73 2.43 12.53
C ASP A 245 -1.37 1.70 12.65
N VAL A 246 -1.04 0.82 11.69
CA VAL A 246 0.26 0.14 11.65
C VAL A 246 1.41 1.12 11.40
N LEU A 247 1.27 2.01 10.42
CA LEU A 247 2.28 3.04 10.15
C LEU A 247 2.48 4.00 11.35
N THR A 248 1.40 4.32 12.05
CA THR A 248 1.46 5.14 13.27
C THR A 248 2.21 4.42 14.37
N ALA A 249 1.92 3.13 14.61
CA ALA A 249 2.64 2.32 15.59
C ALA A 249 4.15 2.18 15.25
N VAL A 250 4.48 2.12 13.96
CA VAL A 250 5.86 2.15 13.45
C VAL A 250 6.52 3.50 13.77
N ALA A 251 5.86 4.61 13.47
CA ALA A 251 6.38 5.96 13.72
C ALA A 251 6.55 6.28 15.21
N GLU A 252 5.54 5.98 16.03
CA GLU A 252 5.57 6.19 17.49
C GLU A 252 6.69 5.38 18.15
N GLY A 253 6.87 4.15 17.69
CA GLY A 253 7.92 3.29 18.20
C GLY A 253 9.32 3.80 17.85
N LYS A 254 9.51 4.34 16.64
CA LYS A 254 10.75 5.03 16.23
C LYS A 254 11.01 6.29 17.08
N ALA A 255 9.99 7.10 17.33
CA ALA A 255 10.11 8.32 18.15
C ALA A 255 10.38 8.03 19.65
N ALA A 256 9.82 6.95 20.19
CA ALA A 256 10.05 6.54 21.58
C ALA A 256 11.47 5.99 21.81
N GLU A 257 12.16 5.53 20.76
CA GLU A 257 13.55 5.07 20.84
C GLU A 257 14.56 6.20 20.69
N THR A 258 14.34 7.15 19.77
CA THR A 258 15.21 8.33 19.61
C THR A 258 15.24 9.18 20.88
N THR A 259 14.12 9.31 21.58
CA THR A 259 14.01 10.02 22.87
C THR A 259 14.72 9.31 24.02
N LYS A 260 14.76 7.97 24.03
CA LYS A 260 15.51 7.18 25.03
C LYS A 260 17.01 7.19 24.79
N LEU A 261 17.44 7.14 23.52
CA LEU A 261 18.86 7.29 23.19
C LEU A 261 19.38 8.67 23.62
N ALA A 262 18.63 9.73 23.35
CA ALA A 262 19.02 11.10 23.71
C ALA A 262 19.14 11.32 25.24
N THR A 263 18.30 10.65 26.03
CA THR A 263 18.33 10.74 27.50
C THR A 263 19.42 9.89 28.14
N THR A 264 19.87 8.81 27.47
CA THR A 264 20.96 7.95 27.96
C THR A 264 22.35 8.55 27.70
N THR A 265 22.48 9.47 26.75
CA THR A 265 23.73 10.20 26.47
C THR A 265 23.97 11.45 27.33
N LEU A 266 23.03 11.82 28.19
CA LEU A 266 23.11 13.03 29.05
C LEU A 266 23.36 12.74 30.53
N HIS A 267 23.63 11.48 30.90
CA HIS A 267 24.02 11.06 32.25
C HIS A 267 25.40 10.40 32.23
#